data_AF-A0A444UGI8-F1
#
_entry.id   AF-A0A444UGI8-F1
#
_cell.length_a   1.000
_cell.length_b   1.000
_cell.length_c   1.000
_cell.angle_alpha   90.00
_cell.angle_beta   90.00
_cell.angle_gamma   90.00
#
_symmetry.space_group_name_H-M   'P 1'
#
loop_
_entity.id
_entity.type
_entity.pdbx_description
1 polymer ?
#
loop_
_entity_poly.entity_id
_entity_poly.type
_entity_poly.pdbx_seq_one_letter_code
_entity_poly.pdbx_strand_id
1 'polypeptide(L)'
;MTEVQDETQQKSTPVYRNGVVASEMSTVEDVFDETYKEKEGPKPPKKIVWRNVVLMLLLHSGAVYGLTLVPYTAASTLAWTAVCFLFSALGITAGAHRLWSHRSYKAKLPLRIFLAFANSMAFQNDIYEWARDHRVHHKFSETDADPHNALRGFFFSHIGWLLVRKHPDVIEKGKTLELADLKADKVVMFQRKYYKPSVLIMCFMVPMMVPWFLWGESLWVGYFIPGLLRYALVLNATWLVNSAAHMWGNRPYDATINPRENRFVAFSAIGSGKIQNRSYLQLNTQQYRSVNNFLMTGPKAYLIYSSSVAAGAQSGIEECKYQFAWDRWNCPERALQLSTHSGLRSANRETAFVHAISSAGVMYTLTRNCSLGDFDNCGCDETRNGQLGGQGWLWGGCSDNVGFGEAISKQFVDALETGQDARAAMNLHNNEAGRKAVKGTMKRTCKCHGVSGSCTTQTCWLQLPEFREVGNYLKEKYHKALKVDLFKGAGNSAASRGAIAETFSTISKKELVHLEDSPDYCLENKTLGLQGTEGRECVKKGKNLSKWEKRSCKRLCGECGLAVEERKADMVSSCNCKFHWCCAVKCEQCRKTITKYFCVKKERRGTNESTGRRKKLRLKKAH
;
A
#
# COMPACT_ATOMS: atom_id res chain seq x y z
N MET A 1 8.19 26.34 50.04
CA MET A 1 7.22 25.51 50.79
C MET A 1 5.84 25.94 50.30
N THR A 2 5.29 25.23 49.31
CA THR A 2 4.28 24.13 49.46
C THR A 2 2.89 24.74 49.66
N GLU A 3 1.82 24.43 48.93
CA GLU A 3 1.34 23.22 48.22
C GLU A 3 0.34 23.66 47.12
N VAL A 4 0.40 23.11 45.90
CA VAL A 4 -0.44 22.02 45.35
C VAL A 4 -1.96 22.31 45.36
N GLN A 5 -2.51 22.62 44.18
CA GLN A 5 -3.88 22.24 43.82
C GLN A 5 -3.92 21.66 42.40
N ASP A 6 -4.62 20.54 42.34
CA ASP A 6 -4.77 19.54 41.29
C ASP A 6 -6.01 19.89 40.45
N GLU A 7 -5.88 20.08 39.13
CA GLU A 7 -7.02 20.22 38.23
C GLU A 7 -7.14 18.98 37.34
N THR A 8 -8.10 18.15 37.73
CA THR A 8 -8.56 16.95 37.06
C THR A 8 -9.17 17.23 35.69
N GLN A 9 -8.57 16.54 34.71
CA GLN A 9 -9.02 16.16 33.38
C GLN A 9 -10.55 16.05 33.16
N GLN A 10 -11.16 17.05 32.52
CA GLN A 10 -12.53 16.98 32.01
C GLN A 10 -12.56 16.40 30.59
N LYS A 11 -12.98 15.14 30.48
CA LYS A 11 -13.05 14.35 29.24
C LYS A 11 -14.37 14.66 28.53
N SER A 12 -14.34 15.47 27.47
CA SER A 12 -15.51 15.72 26.62
C SER A 12 -15.75 14.53 25.67
N THR A 13 -16.90 13.88 25.79
CA THR A 13 -17.42 12.83 24.89
C THR A 13 -17.93 13.44 23.57
N PRO A 14 -17.65 12.85 22.40
CA PRO A 14 -18.20 13.34 21.13
C PRO A 14 -19.58 12.75 20.84
N VAL A 15 -20.49 13.64 20.43
CA VAL A 15 -21.84 13.35 19.93
C VAL A 15 -21.75 12.89 18.47
N TYR A 16 -22.34 11.73 18.17
CA TYR A 16 -22.42 11.18 16.80
C TYR A 16 -23.47 11.94 15.96
N ARG A 17 -23.01 12.56 14.85
CA ARG A 17 -23.89 12.95 13.74
C ARG A 17 -23.11 12.85 12.41
N ASN A 18 -23.66 12.05 11.49
CA ASN A 18 -23.27 11.91 10.08
C ASN A 18 -21.82 11.50 9.76
N GLY A 19 -21.54 10.20 9.83
CA GLY A 19 -20.96 9.37 8.75
C GLY A 19 -19.65 9.74 8.03
N VAL A 20 -19.00 10.85 8.32
CA VAL A 20 -17.69 11.21 7.80
C VAL A 20 -16.69 11.06 8.94
N VAL A 21 -15.73 10.17 8.76
CA VAL A 21 -14.54 10.16 9.61
C VAL A 21 -13.82 11.47 9.32
N ALA A 22 -13.99 12.46 10.20
CA ALA A 22 -13.08 13.58 10.29
C ALA A 22 -11.74 13.03 10.79
N SER A 23 -10.94 12.47 9.87
CA SER A 23 -9.50 12.38 10.10
C SER A 23 -9.00 13.80 10.26
N GLU A 24 -8.20 14.06 11.29
CA GLU A 24 -7.44 15.30 11.40
C GLU A 24 -6.89 15.68 10.02
N MET A 25 -7.39 16.79 9.48
CA MET A 25 -7.00 17.31 8.19
C MET A 25 -5.55 17.78 8.30
N SER A 26 -4.59 16.86 8.17
CA SER A 26 -3.18 17.21 8.05
C SER A 26 -3.00 17.82 6.68
N THR A 27 -2.78 19.13 6.65
CA THR A 27 -2.33 19.94 5.51
C THR A 27 -1.11 19.27 4.84
N VAL A 28 -1.35 18.58 3.72
CA VAL A 28 -0.31 17.99 2.87
C VAL A 28 0.12 19.09 1.88
N GLU A 29 1.31 19.65 2.09
CA GLU A 29 1.81 20.86 1.41
C GLU A 29 2.49 20.59 0.05
N ASP A 30 2.53 19.34 -0.40
CA ASP A 30 3.13 18.85 -1.66
C ASP A 30 2.08 18.36 -2.69
N VAL A 31 0.81 18.69 -2.46
CA VAL A 31 -0.32 18.47 -3.38
C VAL A 31 -0.29 19.53 -4.48
N PHE A 32 -0.42 19.14 -5.74
CA PHE A 32 -0.54 20.07 -6.87
C PHE A 32 -1.79 20.96 -6.70
N ASP A 33 -1.61 22.27 -6.81
CA ASP A 33 -2.68 23.26 -6.69
C ASP A 33 -3.17 23.70 -8.08
N GLU A 34 -4.23 23.04 -8.56
CA GLU A 34 -4.85 23.35 -9.85
C GLU A 34 -5.53 24.73 -9.89
N THR A 35 -5.75 25.36 -8.73
CA THR A 35 -6.45 26.65 -8.65
C THR A 35 -5.52 27.84 -8.86
N TYR A 36 -4.21 27.65 -8.74
CA TYR A 36 -3.24 28.72 -8.93
C TYR A 36 -3.04 29.05 -10.42
N LYS A 37 -3.22 30.33 -10.76
CA LYS A 37 -2.88 30.89 -12.07
C LYS A 37 -1.80 31.95 -11.92
N GLU A 38 -0.90 32.03 -12.90
CA GLU A 38 0.13 33.07 -12.95
C GLU A 38 -0.51 34.47 -12.97
N LYS A 39 0.16 35.44 -12.36
CA LYS A 39 -0.28 36.85 -12.38
C LYS A 39 -0.18 37.38 -13.80
N GLU A 40 -1.22 38.06 -14.27
CA GLU A 40 -1.22 38.71 -15.59
C GLU A 40 -0.25 39.90 -15.60
N GLY A 41 0.56 40.02 -16.66
CA GLY A 41 1.50 41.14 -16.85
C GLY A 41 2.92 40.72 -17.27
N PRO A 42 3.81 41.71 -17.49
CA PRO A 42 5.18 41.44 -17.89
C PRO A 42 5.99 40.81 -16.74
N LYS A 43 6.65 39.68 -17.03
CA LYS A 43 7.49 38.97 -16.05
C LYS A 43 8.72 39.82 -15.67
N PRO A 44 9.14 39.85 -14.39
CA PRO A 44 10.29 40.63 -13.96
C PRO A 44 11.59 40.16 -14.62
N PRO A 45 12.55 41.07 -14.89
CA PRO A 45 13.80 40.71 -15.54
C PRO A 45 14.65 39.79 -14.66
N LYS A 46 15.27 38.77 -15.29
CA LYS A 46 16.14 37.82 -14.61
C LYS A 46 17.43 38.51 -14.14
N LYS A 47 17.71 38.47 -12.83
CA LYS A 47 18.95 39.01 -12.24
C LYS A 47 19.98 37.90 -12.05
N ILE A 48 21.09 37.97 -12.79
CA ILE A 48 22.17 36.98 -12.73
C ILE A 48 22.97 37.13 -11.43
N VAL A 49 23.32 36.00 -10.81
CA VAL A 49 24.17 35.92 -9.62
C VAL A 49 25.56 35.44 -10.05
N TRP A 50 26.42 36.38 -10.45
CA TRP A 50 27.75 36.09 -11.02
C TRP A 50 28.64 35.20 -10.14
N ARG A 51 28.52 35.31 -8.81
CA ARG A 51 29.20 34.40 -7.88
C ARG A 51 28.87 32.93 -8.17
N ASN A 52 27.60 32.60 -8.39
CA ASN A 52 27.16 31.23 -8.65
C ASN A 52 27.66 30.78 -10.03
N VAL A 53 27.64 31.67 -11.03
CA VAL A 53 28.18 31.40 -12.36
C VAL A 53 29.65 31.00 -12.30
N VAL A 54 30.48 31.79 -11.61
CA VAL A 54 31.92 31.51 -11.47
C VAL A 54 32.15 30.20 -10.73
N LEU A 55 31.47 29.97 -9.60
CA LEU A 55 31.62 28.72 -8.83
C LEU A 55 31.20 27.49 -9.63
N MET A 56 30.12 27.61 -10.42
CA MET A 56 29.62 26.52 -11.23
C MET A 56 30.54 26.20 -12.40
N LEU A 57 31.11 27.24 -13.04
CA LEU A 57 32.14 27.08 -14.06
C LEU A 57 33.38 26.38 -13.49
N LEU A 58 33.92 26.86 -12.37
CA LEU A 58 35.09 26.25 -11.73
C LEU A 58 34.86 24.78 -11.34
N LEU A 59 33.68 24.47 -10.79
CA LEU A 59 33.32 23.09 -10.44
C LEU A 59 33.32 22.17 -11.68
N HIS A 60 32.66 22.58 -12.76
CA HIS A 60 32.55 21.75 -13.95
C HIS A 60 33.88 21.66 -14.72
N SER A 61 34.67 22.74 -14.77
CA SER A 61 36.04 22.71 -15.30
C SER A 61 36.92 21.74 -14.50
N GLY A 62 36.83 21.77 -13.16
CA GLY A 62 37.54 20.83 -12.29
C GLY A 62 37.08 19.38 -12.49
N ALA A 63 35.78 19.14 -12.67
CA ALA A 63 35.25 17.81 -12.98
C ALA A 63 35.74 17.28 -14.34
N VAL A 64 35.77 18.12 -15.37
CA VAL A 64 36.32 17.78 -16.70
C VAL A 64 37.81 17.45 -16.60
N TYR A 65 38.57 18.22 -15.83
CA TYR A 65 39.96 17.86 -15.53
C TYR A 65 40.05 16.54 -14.77
N GLY A 66 39.19 16.30 -13.77
CA GLY A 66 39.11 15.03 -13.05
C GLY A 66 38.89 13.81 -13.96
N LEU A 67 38.14 13.94 -15.06
CA LEU A 67 37.98 12.85 -16.05
C LEU A 67 39.31 12.44 -16.68
N THR A 68 40.21 13.39 -16.92
CA THR A 68 41.55 13.12 -17.48
C THR A 68 42.45 12.33 -16.51
N LEU A 69 42.16 12.39 -15.21
CA LEU A 69 42.91 11.67 -14.17
C LEU A 69 42.41 10.24 -13.94
N VAL A 70 41.20 9.88 -14.40
CA VAL A 70 40.57 8.56 -14.18
C VAL A 70 41.46 7.38 -14.61
N PRO A 71 42.13 7.40 -15.79
CA PRO A 71 42.98 6.27 -16.22
C PRO A 71 44.20 6.03 -15.31
N TYR A 72 44.63 7.04 -14.55
CA TYR A 72 45.82 7.01 -13.70
C TYR A 72 45.49 6.79 -12.22
N THR A 73 44.22 6.56 -11.91
CA THR A 73 43.71 6.52 -10.53
C THR A 73 43.62 5.08 -10.03
N ALA A 74 43.92 4.85 -8.75
CA ALA A 74 43.79 3.52 -8.17
C ALA A 74 42.33 3.02 -8.23
N ALA A 75 42.15 1.72 -8.51
CA ALA A 75 40.81 1.12 -8.57
C ALA A 75 40.04 1.28 -7.25
N SER A 76 40.73 1.27 -6.10
CA SER A 76 40.17 1.55 -4.78
C SER A 76 39.60 2.97 -4.68
N THR A 77 40.28 3.97 -5.24
CA THR A 77 39.82 5.36 -5.29
C THR A 77 38.57 5.51 -6.16
N LEU A 78 38.51 4.81 -7.30
CA LEU A 78 37.32 4.78 -8.15
C LEU A 78 36.13 4.09 -7.45
N ALA A 79 36.38 2.97 -6.77
CA ALA A 79 35.36 2.29 -5.96
C ALA A 79 34.86 3.18 -4.81
N TRP A 80 35.76 3.86 -4.11
CA TRP A 80 35.41 4.82 -3.07
C TRP A 80 34.60 6.01 -3.60
N THR A 81 34.95 6.51 -4.78
CA THR A 81 34.20 7.55 -5.50
C THR A 81 32.76 7.09 -5.76
N ALA A 82 32.58 5.85 -6.21
CA ALA A 82 31.26 5.25 -6.42
C ALA A 82 30.48 5.08 -5.10
N VAL A 83 31.14 4.68 -4.01
CA VAL A 83 30.52 4.60 -2.67
C VAL A 83 30.06 5.98 -2.19
N CYS A 84 30.88 7.01 -2.35
CA CYS A 84 30.51 8.39 -1.99
C CYS A 84 29.35 8.92 -2.86
N PHE A 85 29.32 8.54 -4.15
CA PHE A 85 28.21 8.84 -5.06
C PHE A 85 26.91 8.20 -4.57
N LEU A 86 26.94 6.90 -4.22
CA LEU A 86 25.81 6.15 -3.65
C LEU A 86 25.32 6.76 -2.34
N PHE A 87 26.25 7.10 -1.45
CA PHE A 87 25.94 7.72 -0.16
C PHE A 87 25.25 9.08 -0.35
N SER A 88 25.78 9.92 -1.25
CA SER A 88 25.16 11.20 -1.61
C SER A 88 23.75 11.04 -2.17
N ALA A 89 23.57 10.10 -3.11
CA ALA A 89 22.28 9.83 -3.73
C ALA A 89 21.24 9.34 -2.71
N LEU A 90 21.63 8.49 -1.74
CA LEU A 90 20.73 8.08 -0.65
C LEU A 90 20.31 9.28 0.22
N GLY A 91 21.24 10.20 0.50
CA GLY A 91 20.96 11.43 1.24
C GLY A 91 19.86 12.28 0.60
N ILE A 92 19.91 12.44 -0.73
CA ILE A 92 18.89 13.16 -1.51
C ILE A 92 17.61 12.34 -1.63
N THR A 93 17.69 11.11 -2.17
CA THR A 93 16.51 10.34 -2.58
C THR A 93 15.73 9.76 -1.40
N ALA A 94 16.40 9.09 -0.46
CA ALA A 94 15.76 8.50 0.71
C ALA A 94 15.55 9.55 1.81
N GLY A 95 16.48 10.50 1.96
CA GLY A 95 16.41 11.58 2.95
C GLY A 95 15.60 12.77 2.47
N ALA A 96 16.27 13.77 1.88
CA ALA A 96 15.69 15.08 1.57
C ALA A 96 14.34 14.97 0.82
N HIS A 97 14.29 14.14 -0.21
CA HIS A 97 13.11 13.90 -1.03
C HIS A 97 12.02 13.13 -0.28
N ARG A 98 12.25 11.86 0.04
CA ARG A 98 11.20 10.97 0.54
C ARG A 98 10.83 11.17 2.00
N LEU A 99 11.82 11.33 2.86
CA LEU A 99 11.59 11.41 4.31
C LEU A 99 11.11 12.79 4.71
N TRP A 100 11.85 13.84 4.31
CA TRP A 100 11.60 15.20 4.81
C TRP A 100 10.66 16.01 3.92
N SER A 101 10.71 15.87 2.59
CA SER A 101 9.81 16.64 1.73
C SER A 101 8.41 16.03 1.68
N HIS A 102 8.30 14.73 1.38
CA HIS A 102 7.02 14.04 1.19
C HIS A 102 6.51 13.21 2.38
N ARG A 103 7.30 13.07 3.45
CA ARG A 103 6.90 12.31 4.66
C ARG A 103 6.44 10.87 4.37
N SER A 104 7.03 10.25 3.35
CA SER A 104 6.64 8.94 2.80
C SER A 104 6.77 7.76 3.75
N TYR A 105 7.65 7.88 4.74
CA TYR A 105 7.89 6.90 5.77
C TYR A 105 8.38 7.59 7.05
N LYS A 106 8.30 6.90 8.18
CA LYS A 106 8.85 7.38 9.46
C LYS A 106 10.20 6.71 9.73
N ALA A 107 11.22 7.50 10.00
CA ALA A 107 12.56 7.02 10.35
C ALA A 107 12.86 7.22 11.85
N LYS A 108 13.49 6.22 12.47
CA LYS A 108 14.06 6.36 13.82
C LYS A 108 15.30 7.28 13.77
N LEU A 109 15.69 7.79 14.94
CA LEU A 109 16.81 8.74 15.08
C LEU A 109 18.12 8.29 14.40
N PRO A 110 18.58 7.02 14.51
CA PRO A 110 19.84 6.61 13.86
C PRO A 110 19.80 6.78 12.34
N LEU A 111 18.70 6.38 11.70
CA LEU A 111 18.53 6.52 10.25
C LEU A 111 18.43 7.99 9.83
N ARG A 112 17.76 8.83 10.64
CA ARG A 112 17.68 10.29 10.37
C ARG A 112 19.04 10.96 10.41
N ILE A 113 19.86 10.62 11.40
CA ILE A 113 21.23 11.13 11.53
C ILE A 113 22.06 10.68 10.33
N PHE A 114 22.02 9.39 9.99
CA PHE A 114 22.71 8.83 8.83
C PHE A 114 22.33 9.58 7.53
N LEU A 115 21.03 9.74 7.26
CA LEU A 115 20.55 10.42 6.06
C LEU A 115 20.90 11.91 6.04
N ALA A 116 21.01 12.57 7.20
CA ALA A 116 21.40 13.98 7.27
C ALA A 116 22.89 14.20 6.95
N PHE A 117 23.76 13.28 7.37
CA PHE A 117 25.17 13.28 6.96
C PHE A 117 25.32 12.94 5.48
N ALA A 118 24.55 11.96 4.98
CA ALA A 118 24.47 11.63 3.56
C ALA A 118 24.02 12.82 2.70
N ASN A 119 23.00 13.56 3.13
CA ASN A 119 22.56 14.79 2.46
C ASN A 119 23.66 15.86 2.45
N SER A 120 24.45 15.97 3.52
CA SER A 120 25.56 16.92 3.59
C SER A 120 26.70 16.60 2.61
N MET A 121 26.92 15.32 2.27
CA MET A 121 27.86 14.90 1.21
C MET A 121 27.35 15.24 -0.19
N ALA A 122 26.03 15.28 -0.39
CA ALA A 122 25.42 15.62 -1.67
C ALA A 122 25.48 17.12 -2.00
N PHE A 123 25.58 17.98 -0.98
CA PHE A 123 25.73 19.44 -1.10
C PHE A 123 24.71 20.10 -2.07
N GLN A 124 23.42 19.90 -1.79
CA GLN A 124 22.29 20.53 -2.49
C GLN A 124 21.45 21.39 -1.53
N ASN A 125 22.06 22.33 -0.83
CA ASN A 125 21.44 23.08 0.29
C ASN A 125 21.09 22.21 1.52
N ASP A 126 20.71 22.88 2.60
CA ASP A 126 20.29 22.21 3.82
C ASP A 126 18.90 21.58 3.65
N ILE A 127 18.59 20.58 4.48
CA ILE A 127 17.37 19.76 4.32
C ILE A 127 16.11 20.63 4.35
N TYR A 128 16.09 21.66 5.19
CA TYR A 128 14.95 22.55 5.33
C TYR A 128 14.72 23.37 4.05
N GLU A 129 15.79 23.95 3.50
CA GLU A 129 15.69 24.72 2.25
C GLU A 129 15.34 23.82 1.05
N TRP A 130 15.97 22.65 0.93
CA TRP A 130 15.68 21.69 -0.15
C TRP A 130 14.21 21.25 -0.08
N ALA A 131 13.73 20.85 1.10
CA ALA A 131 12.36 20.39 1.26
C ALA A 131 11.32 21.48 1.04
N ARG A 132 11.60 22.72 1.46
CA ARG A 132 10.74 23.87 1.14
C ARG A 132 10.63 24.05 -0.37
N ASP A 133 11.76 24.18 -1.06
CA ASP A 133 11.77 24.44 -2.50
C ASP A 133 11.13 23.29 -3.28
N HIS A 134 11.33 22.05 -2.83
CA HIS A 134 10.71 20.85 -3.41
C HIS A 134 9.19 20.82 -3.22
N ARG A 135 8.68 21.17 -2.03
CA ARG A 135 7.23 21.29 -1.80
C ARG A 135 6.60 22.39 -2.67
N VAL A 136 7.28 23.53 -2.83
CA VAL A 136 6.84 24.60 -3.75
C VAL A 136 6.78 24.10 -5.19
N HIS A 137 7.84 23.40 -5.63
CA HIS A 137 7.90 22.81 -6.96
C HIS A 137 6.72 21.86 -7.23
N HIS A 138 6.38 21.00 -6.28
CA HIS A 138 5.23 20.11 -6.42
C HIS A 138 3.89 20.86 -6.45
N LYS A 139 3.71 21.82 -5.55
CA LYS A 139 2.44 22.53 -5.41
C LYS A 139 2.14 23.45 -6.58
N PHE A 140 3.15 24.09 -7.15
CA PHE A 140 3.00 25.08 -8.22
C PHE A 140 3.83 24.73 -9.46
N SER A 141 3.96 23.43 -9.75
CA SER A 141 4.75 22.90 -10.86
C SER A 141 4.37 23.60 -12.16
N GLU A 142 5.38 23.89 -13.00
CA GLU A 142 5.21 24.49 -14.33
C GLU A 142 4.63 25.91 -14.31
N THR A 143 4.74 26.61 -13.19
CA THR A 143 4.39 28.04 -13.07
C THR A 143 5.60 28.89 -12.67
N ASP A 144 5.44 30.20 -12.66
CA ASP A 144 6.43 31.14 -12.14
C ASP A 144 6.70 31.01 -10.63
N ALA A 145 5.88 30.25 -9.90
CA ALA A 145 6.15 29.87 -8.51
C ALA A 145 7.01 28.60 -8.39
N ASP A 146 7.23 27.85 -9.47
CA ASP A 146 8.16 26.71 -9.50
C ASP A 146 9.62 27.19 -9.55
N PRO A 147 10.48 26.83 -8.57
CA PRO A 147 11.89 27.20 -8.55
C PRO A 147 12.66 26.82 -9.82
N HIS A 148 12.33 25.68 -10.44
CA HIS A 148 13.00 25.13 -11.61
C HIS A 148 12.03 24.85 -12.75
N ASN A 149 11.07 25.75 -12.93
CA ASN A 149 10.03 25.73 -13.98
C ASN A 149 10.56 25.23 -15.34
N ALA A 150 10.08 24.05 -15.76
CA ALA A 150 10.50 23.42 -16.99
C ALA A 150 10.07 24.15 -18.27
N LEU A 151 9.00 24.97 -18.21
CA LEU A 151 8.53 25.78 -19.34
C LEU A 151 9.55 26.86 -19.76
N ARG A 152 10.48 27.22 -18.87
CA ARG A 152 11.57 28.17 -19.17
C ARG A 152 12.73 27.54 -19.95
N GLY A 153 12.60 26.26 -20.32
CA GLY A 153 13.53 25.51 -21.15
C GLY A 153 14.57 24.70 -20.35
N PHE A 154 15.17 23.73 -21.03
CA PHE A 154 16.10 22.75 -20.44
C PHE A 154 17.21 23.39 -19.61
N PHE A 155 17.89 24.42 -20.16
CA PHE A 155 19.00 25.06 -19.45
C PHE A 155 18.55 25.68 -18.13
N PHE A 156 17.37 26.31 -18.10
CA PHE A 156 16.85 26.93 -16.88
C PHE A 156 16.52 25.89 -15.81
N SER A 157 15.77 24.84 -16.15
CA SER A 157 15.37 23.80 -15.20
C SER A 157 16.54 22.90 -14.77
N HIS A 158 17.57 22.76 -15.60
CA HIS A 158 18.76 21.97 -15.28
C HIS A 158 19.72 22.72 -14.34
N ILE A 159 20.19 23.91 -14.72
CA ILE A 159 21.23 24.63 -13.95
C ILE A 159 20.97 26.13 -13.85
N GLY A 160 20.28 26.72 -14.83
CA GLY A 160 20.10 28.16 -14.95
C GLY A 160 19.34 28.79 -13.78
N TRP A 161 18.42 28.07 -13.15
CA TRP A 161 17.69 28.54 -11.96
C TRP A 161 18.61 28.80 -10.76
N LEU A 162 19.75 28.10 -10.67
CA LEU A 162 20.77 28.34 -9.64
C LEU A 162 21.65 29.57 -9.94
N LEU A 163 21.67 30.03 -11.19
CA LEU A 163 22.52 31.12 -11.66
C LEU A 163 21.82 32.48 -11.60
N VAL A 164 20.52 32.51 -11.31
CA VAL A 164 19.71 33.72 -11.22
C VAL A 164 19.00 33.83 -9.88
N ARG A 165 18.51 35.01 -9.54
CA ARG A 165 17.61 35.17 -8.39
C ARG A 165 16.28 34.45 -8.66
N LYS A 166 15.75 33.79 -7.62
CA LYS A 166 14.41 33.16 -7.64
C LYS A 166 13.35 34.18 -8.03
N HIS A 167 12.33 33.72 -8.74
CA HIS A 167 11.18 34.56 -9.07
C HIS A 167 10.45 34.99 -7.78
N PRO A 168 9.86 36.20 -7.71
CA PRO A 168 9.15 36.66 -6.52
C PRO A 168 8.04 35.69 -6.06
N ASP A 169 7.32 35.08 -7.00
CA ASP A 169 6.23 34.13 -6.68
C ASP A 169 6.75 32.87 -5.97
N VAL A 170 7.96 32.39 -6.29
CA VAL A 170 8.60 31.28 -5.55
C VAL A 170 8.78 31.64 -4.08
N ILE A 171 9.15 32.90 -3.80
CA ILE A 171 9.40 33.39 -2.43
C ILE A 171 8.07 33.61 -1.71
N GLU A 172 7.08 34.20 -2.38
CA GLU A 172 5.76 34.46 -1.83
C GLU A 172 5.04 33.16 -1.48
N LYS A 173 4.93 32.24 -2.45
CA LYS A 173 4.29 30.94 -2.26
C LYS A 173 5.09 30.01 -1.35
N GLY A 174 6.41 30.12 -1.34
CA GLY A 174 7.24 29.40 -0.37
C GLY A 174 6.97 29.78 1.09
N LYS A 175 6.48 31.01 1.36
CA LYS A 175 6.10 31.45 2.72
C LYS A 175 4.73 30.93 3.15
N THR A 176 3.85 30.59 2.20
CA THR A 176 2.51 30.07 2.51
C THR A 176 2.53 28.60 2.90
N LEU A 177 3.64 27.88 2.68
CA LEU A 177 3.77 26.47 3.04
C LEU A 177 3.91 26.27 4.55
N GLU A 178 3.17 25.30 5.10
CA GLU A 178 3.37 24.83 6.45
C GLU A 178 4.63 23.94 6.58
N LEU A 179 5.64 24.46 7.30
CA LEU A 179 6.94 23.80 7.53
C LEU A 179 7.20 23.49 9.01
N ALA A 180 6.15 23.39 9.82
CA ALA A 180 6.24 23.16 11.26
C ALA A 180 6.93 21.83 11.59
N ASP A 181 6.70 20.81 10.76
CA ASP A 181 7.31 19.49 10.88
C ASP A 181 8.84 19.53 10.78
N LEU A 182 9.38 20.29 9.81
CA LEU A 182 10.83 20.43 9.61
C LEU A 182 11.47 21.26 10.71
N LYS A 183 10.75 22.27 11.24
CA LYS A 183 11.21 23.08 12.38
C LYS A 183 11.23 22.27 13.68
N ALA A 184 10.28 21.35 13.86
CA ALA A 184 10.23 20.45 15.01
C ALA A 184 11.30 19.35 14.98
N ASP A 185 11.80 19.00 13.79
CA ASP A 185 12.86 18.01 13.60
C ASP A 185 14.23 18.57 14.04
N LYS A 186 14.67 18.17 15.24
CA LYS A 186 16.00 18.54 15.80
C LYS A 186 17.17 18.16 14.90
N VAL A 187 17.09 17.08 14.11
CA VAL A 187 18.16 16.64 13.21
C VAL A 187 18.26 17.60 12.01
N VAL A 188 17.11 17.97 11.43
CA VAL A 188 17.04 18.95 10.34
C VAL A 188 17.57 20.30 10.80
N MET A 189 17.12 20.78 11.96
CA MET A 189 17.55 22.07 12.49
C MET A 189 19.03 22.08 12.91
N PHE A 190 19.54 20.95 13.41
CA PHE A 190 20.97 20.77 13.67
C PHE A 190 21.79 20.84 12.38
N GLN A 191 21.38 20.10 11.34
CA GLN A 191 22.06 20.10 10.04
C GLN A 191 22.04 21.49 9.41
N ARG A 192 20.93 22.24 9.51
CA ARG A 192 20.82 23.63 9.05
C ARG A 192 21.78 24.57 9.81
N LYS A 193 21.86 24.45 11.15
CA LYS A 193 22.73 25.29 11.98
C LYS A 193 24.21 25.08 11.64
N TYR A 194 24.61 23.84 11.39
CA TYR A 194 26.00 23.46 11.11
C TYR A 194 26.24 23.09 9.64
N TYR A 195 25.42 23.61 8.72
CA TYR A 195 25.44 23.18 7.32
C TYR A 195 26.78 23.45 6.61
N LYS A 196 27.32 24.65 6.77
CA LYS A 196 28.60 25.05 6.15
C LYS A 196 29.75 24.13 6.57
N PRO A 197 30.02 23.91 7.88
CA PRO A 197 31.08 22.98 8.28
C PRO A 197 30.74 21.53 7.91
N SER A 198 29.48 21.09 7.98
CA SER A 198 29.11 19.71 7.63
C SER A 198 29.37 19.40 6.16
N VAL A 199 29.08 20.34 5.25
CA VAL A 199 29.36 20.19 3.82
C VAL A 199 30.86 20.16 3.54
N LEU A 200 31.65 21.07 4.13
CA LEU A 200 33.10 21.07 3.92
C LEU A 200 33.73 19.72 4.33
N ILE A 201 33.30 19.19 5.47
CA ILE A 201 33.78 17.91 6.00
C ILE A 201 33.28 16.76 5.10
N MET A 202 31.97 16.64 4.91
CA MET A 202 31.37 15.46 4.28
C MET A 202 31.51 15.42 2.76
N CYS A 203 31.43 16.57 2.08
CA CYS A 203 31.45 16.64 0.61
C CYS A 203 32.87 16.70 0.03
N PHE A 204 33.84 17.26 0.77
CA PHE A 204 35.20 17.47 0.27
C PHE A 204 36.27 16.78 1.11
N MET A 205 36.32 17.00 2.42
CA MET A 205 37.40 16.44 3.25
C MET A 205 37.34 14.92 3.34
N VAL A 206 36.19 14.34 3.67
CA VAL A 206 36.04 12.87 3.79
C VAL A 206 36.34 12.15 2.46
N PRO A 207 35.75 12.56 1.31
CA PRO A 207 36.04 11.90 0.04
C PRO A 207 37.51 12.02 -0.39
N MET A 208 38.20 13.12 -0.04
CA MET A 208 39.60 13.37 -0.38
C MET A 208 40.60 12.68 0.58
N MET A 209 40.35 12.73 1.88
CA MET A 209 41.29 12.24 2.90
C MET A 209 41.29 10.72 3.03
N VAL A 210 40.14 10.06 2.85
CA VAL A 210 40.05 8.59 2.98
C VAL A 210 40.98 7.86 2.00
N PRO A 211 41.01 8.19 0.69
CA PRO A 211 41.96 7.59 -0.24
C PRO A 211 43.42 7.84 0.12
N TRP A 212 43.72 9.06 0.57
CA TRP A 212 45.07 9.45 0.94
C TRP A 212 45.58 8.67 2.16
N PHE A 213 44.76 8.54 3.22
CA PHE A 213 45.16 7.83 4.44
C PHE A 213 45.17 6.31 4.32
N LEU A 214 44.18 5.71 3.62
CA LEU A 214 43.99 4.26 3.68
C LEU A 214 44.79 3.48 2.63
N TRP A 215 44.99 4.05 1.45
CA TRP A 215 45.72 3.37 0.36
C TRP A 215 46.70 4.29 -0.38
N GLY A 216 47.07 5.43 0.24
CA GLY A 216 48.17 6.28 -0.22
C GLY A 216 47.93 7.02 -1.53
N GLU A 217 46.67 7.28 -1.89
CA GLU A 217 46.33 8.03 -3.11
C GLU A 217 46.77 9.49 -3.02
N SER A 218 47.17 10.10 -4.14
CA SER A 218 47.53 11.52 -4.14
C SER A 218 46.36 12.40 -3.71
N LEU A 219 46.61 13.40 -2.84
CA LEU A 219 45.61 14.40 -2.44
C LEU A 219 45.04 15.15 -3.65
N TRP A 220 45.83 15.30 -4.72
CA TRP A 220 45.38 15.90 -5.98
C TRP A 220 44.28 15.06 -6.64
N VAL A 221 44.52 13.75 -6.77
CA VAL A 221 43.54 12.79 -7.32
C VAL A 221 42.31 12.71 -6.41
N GLY A 222 42.51 12.66 -5.09
CA GLY A 222 41.44 12.69 -4.09
C GLY A 222 40.56 13.93 -4.16
N TYR A 223 41.13 15.10 -4.47
CA TYR A 223 40.37 16.33 -4.62
C TYR A 223 39.55 16.36 -5.93
N PHE A 224 40.17 16.03 -7.06
CA PHE A 224 39.53 16.15 -8.36
C PHE A 224 38.54 15.03 -8.68
N ILE A 225 38.76 13.80 -8.20
CA ILE A 225 37.89 12.65 -8.52
C ILE A 225 36.77 12.45 -7.48
N PRO A 226 37.02 11.94 -6.26
CA PRO A 226 35.97 11.75 -5.26
C PRO A 226 35.43 13.08 -4.69
N GLY A 227 36.20 14.18 -4.76
CA GLY A 227 35.74 15.53 -4.43
C GLY A 227 34.88 16.15 -5.55
N LEU A 228 35.54 16.67 -6.61
CA LEU A 228 34.88 17.50 -7.64
C LEU A 228 34.11 16.71 -8.70
N LEU A 229 34.71 15.72 -9.35
CA LEU A 229 34.06 14.93 -10.40
C LEU A 229 32.80 14.23 -9.87
N ARG A 230 32.91 13.53 -8.73
CA ARG A 230 31.76 12.92 -8.05
C ARG A 230 30.68 13.96 -7.72
N TYR A 231 31.06 15.13 -7.19
CA TYR A 231 30.10 16.17 -6.86
C TYR A 231 29.33 16.64 -8.10
N ALA A 232 30.05 16.95 -9.18
CA ALA A 232 29.45 17.37 -10.44
C ALA A 232 28.52 16.27 -11.01
N LEU A 233 28.91 15.00 -10.93
CA LEU A 233 28.06 13.88 -11.35
C LEU A 233 26.78 13.78 -10.52
N VAL A 234 26.85 13.91 -9.18
CA VAL A 234 25.66 13.87 -8.30
C VAL A 234 24.70 15.02 -8.63
N LEU A 235 25.23 16.22 -8.85
CA LEU A 235 24.44 17.39 -9.22
C LEU A 235 23.72 17.18 -10.55
N ASN A 236 24.46 16.86 -11.61
CA ASN A 236 23.88 16.67 -12.95
C ASN A 236 22.86 15.52 -12.97
N ALA A 237 23.14 14.40 -12.28
CA ALA A 237 22.18 13.31 -12.12
C ALA A 237 20.88 13.76 -11.43
N THR A 238 20.98 14.63 -10.43
CA THR A 238 19.79 15.16 -9.75
C THR A 238 19.05 16.19 -10.62
N TRP A 239 19.78 17.07 -11.30
CA TRP A 239 19.20 18.10 -12.15
C TRP A 239 18.55 17.56 -13.42
N LEU A 240 18.95 16.37 -13.89
CA LEU A 240 18.24 15.65 -14.94
C LEU A 240 16.79 15.30 -14.54
N VAL A 241 16.50 15.16 -13.24
CA VAL A 241 15.13 14.98 -12.74
C VAL A 241 14.30 16.24 -12.97
N ASN A 242 14.88 17.43 -12.79
CA ASN A 242 14.17 18.69 -13.00
C ASN A 242 14.01 19.04 -14.48
N SER A 243 14.98 18.65 -15.32
CA SER A 243 14.98 19.01 -16.74
C SER A 243 14.50 17.89 -17.64
N ALA A 244 15.30 16.84 -17.82
CA ALA A 244 15.01 15.76 -18.75
C ALA A 244 13.73 14.99 -18.38
N ALA A 245 13.46 14.78 -17.08
CA ALA A 245 12.24 14.10 -16.65
C ALA A 245 10.97 14.98 -16.73
N HIS A 246 11.06 16.26 -17.11
CA HIS A 246 9.88 17.09 -17.45
C HIS A 246 9.68 17.28 -18.96
N MET A 247 10.70 16.96 -19.76
CA MET A 247 10.68 17.22 -21.21
C MET A 247 10.60 15.94 -22.04
N TRP A 248 11.36 14.90 -21.69
CA TRP A 248 11.54 13.72 -22.52
C TRP A 248 11.20 12.42 -21.79
N GLY A 249 10.31 11.63 -22.39
CA GLY A 249 9.83 10.35 -21.86
C GLY A 249 8.34 10.12 -22.11
N ASN A 250 7.81 9.06 -21.51
CA ASN A 250 6.40 8.71 -21.63
C ASN A 250 5.57 9.33 -20.50
N ARG A 251 4.29 9.62 -20.76
CA ARG A 251 3.31 10.08 -19.75
C ARG A 251 2.19 9.05 -19.56
N PRO A 252 2.48 7.88 -18.97
CA PRO A 252 1.50 6.79 -18.90
C PRO A 252 0.43 6.98 -17.82
N TYR A 253 0.55 8.01 -16.97
CA TYR A 253 -0.32 8.21 -15.79
C TYR A 253 -1.23 9.44 -15.91
N ASP A 254 -0.68 10.54 -16.41
CA ASP A 254 -1.41 11.78 -16.64
C ASP A 254 -0.73 12.51 -17.81
N ALA A 255 -1.50 12.73 -18.89
CA ALA A 255 -1.03 13.38 -20.10
C ALA A 255 -1.00 14.91 -19.98
N THR A 256 -1.75 15.47 -19.03
CA THR A 256 -2.00 16.92 -18.88
C THR A 256 -0.85 17.63 -18.15
N ILE A 257 -0.13 16.92 -17.29
CA ILE A 257 1.07 17.44 -16.61
C ILE A 257 2.34 17.22 -17.45
N ASN A 258 3.36 18.05 -17.24
CA ASN A 258 4.63 17.92 -17.97
C ASN A 258 5.55 16.73 -17.66
N PRO A 259 5.64 16.25 -16.41
CA PRO A 259 6.53 15.17 -15.97
C PRO A 259 6.41 13.88 -16.76
N ARG A 260 7.54 13.22 -16.95
CA ARG A 260 7.71 12.09 -17.86
C ARG A 260 8.56 10.98 -17.25
N GLU A 261 8.23 9.75 -17.61
CA GLU A 261 9.01 8.57 -17.30
C GLU A 261 10.22 8.46 -18.24
N ASN A 262 11.43 8.62 -17.69
CA ASN A 262 12.68 8.55 -18.45
C ASN A 262 13.66 7.53 -17.83
N ARG A 263 13.85 6.39 -18.51
CA ARG A 263 14.67 5.26 -18.02
C ARG A 263 16.15 5.63 -17.83
N PHE A 264 16.67 6.57 -18.63
CA PHE A 264 18.05 7.04 -18.51
C PHE A 264 18.25 7.88 -17.25
N VAL A 265 17.29 8.78 -16.97
CA VAL A 265 17.31 9.60 -15.74
C VAL A 265 17.22 8.70 -14.49
N ALA A 266 16.34 7.70 -14.51
CA ALA A 266 16.22 6.72 -13.42
C ALA A 266 17.55 6.02 -13.12
N PHE A 267 18.28 5.60 -14.16
CA PHE A 267 19.56 4.92 -14.01
C PHE A 267 20.65 5.87 -13.46
N SER A 268 20.72 7.09 -13.98
CA SER A 268 21.72 8.09 -13.55
C SER A 268 21.56 8.56 -12.11
N ALA A 269 20.32 8.59 -11.58
CA ALA A 269 20.02 8.92 -10.19
C ALA A 269 20.18 7.71 -9.22
N ILE A 270 20.92 6.67 -9.64
CA ILE A 270 21.12 5.39 -8.93
C ILE A 270 19.79 4.67 -8.65
N GLY A 271 19.00 4.52 -9.71
CA GLY A 271 18.02 3.47 -9.81
C GLY A 271 18.63 2.28 -10.54
N SER A 272 18.92 1.18 -9.86
CA SER A 272 18.98 -0.12 -10.55
C SER A 272 17.69 -0.26 -11.37
N GLY A 273 17.75 -0.75 -12.61
CA GLY A 273 16.70 -0.67 -13.65
C GLY A 273 15.29 -1.22 -13.37
N LYS A 274 14.88 -1.35 -12.11
CA LYS A 274 13.52 -1.60 -11.60
C LYS A 274 13.12 -0.72 -10.40
N ILE A 275 13.98 0.20 -9.97
CA ILE A 275 13.76 1.02 -8.78
C ILE A 275 13.97 2.49 -9.17
N GLN A 276 12.87 3.25 -9.16
CA GLN A 276 12.82 4.70 -8.95
C GLN A 276 12.93 5.66 -10.16
N ASN A 277 11.83 5.78 -10.91
CA ASN A 277 11.30 7.10 -11.31
C ASN A 277 10.00 7.36 -10.54
N ARG A 278 10.14 7.59 -9.23
CA ARG A 278 9.01 7.86 -8.31
C ARG A 278 9.13 9.29 -7.80
N SER A 279 8.82 10.26 -8.65
CA SER A 279 8.83 11.69 -8.29
C SER A 279 7.48 12.39 -8.53
N TYR A 280 6.34 11.70 -8.63
CA TYR A 280 5.07 12.37 -9.00
C TYR A 280 3.76 11.92 -8.33
N LEU A 281 3.76 11.08 -7.30
CA LEU A 281 2.53 10.86 -6.53
C LEU A 281 2.87 10.55 -5.08
N GLN A 282 2.66 11.52 -4.19
CA GLN A 282 2.44 11.25 -2.76
C GLN A 282 1.24 12.04 -2.21
N LEU A 283 0.24 12.22 -3.07
CA LEU A 283 -1.00 12.92 -2.82
C LEU A 283 -2.00 12.21 -1.88
N ASN A 284 -1.71 11.02 -1.33
CA ASN A 284 -2.64 10.35 -0.41
C ASN A 284 -1.94 9.28 0.45
N THR A 285 -1.43 9.63 1.65
CA THR A 285 -0.99 8.61 2.62
C THR A 285 -1.24 9.02 4.07
N GLN A 286 -2.40 8.67 4.63
CA GLN A 286 -2.56 8.55 6.09
C GLN A 286 -3.13 7.20 6.58
N GLN A 287 -3.36 6.20 5.72
CA GLN A 287 -3.95 4.93 6.15
C GLN A 287 -3.01 3.73 5.97
N TYR A 288 -1.86 3.75 6.65
CA TYR A 288 -0.81 2.73 6.52
C TYR A 288 -0.45 2.06 7.85
N ARG A 289 -1.24 1.04 8.23
CA ARG A 289 -0.77 -0.04 9.14
C ARG A 289 -0.76 -1.44 8.49
N SER A 290 -1.38 -1.63 7.33
CA SER A 290 -1.45 -2.91 6.60
C SER A 290 -0.62 -2.94 5.29
N VAL A 291 -0.22 -1.77 4.79
CA VAL A 291 0.08 -1.60 3.35
C VAL A 291 1.60 -1.56 3.06
N ASN A 292 2.43 -2.12 3.94
CA ASN A 292 3.90 -2.06 3.83
C ASN A 292 4.47 -2.78 2.61
N ASN A 293 3.75 -3.73 2.00
CA ASN A 293 4.28 -4.54 0.90
C ASN A 293 3.73 -4.14 -0.48
N PHE A 294 2.54 -3.54 -0.54
CA PHE A 294 1.97 -3.05 -1.80
C PHE A 294 2.76 -1.88 -2.39
N LEU A 295 3.34 -1.07 -1.52
CA LEU A 295 4.13 0.09 -1.90
C LEU A 295 5.54 -0.23 -2.41
N MET A 296 6.01 -1.47 -2.30
CA MET A 296 7.40 -1.82 -2.60
C MET A 296 7.62 -2.29 -4.04
N THR A 297 6.57 -2.63 -4.79
CA THR A 297 6.69 -3.29 -6.12
C THR A 297 5.89 -2.64 -7.27
N GLY A 298 5.03 -1.63 -7.02
CA GLY A 298 4.11 -1.06 -8.03
C GLY A 298 4.54 0.29 -8.69
N PRO A 299 4.37 0.46 -10.03
CA PRO A 299 4.42 1.73 -10.79
C PRO A 299 3.42 2.85 -10.31
N LYS A 300 3.49 4.11 -10.79
CA LYS A 300 2.68 5.24 -10.23
C LYS A 300 1.15 5.16 -10.42
N ALA A 301 0.64 4.43 -11.43
CA ALA A 301 -0.81 4.14 -11.57
C ALA A 301 -1.37 3.45 -10.32
N TYR A 302 -0.48 2.89 -9.49
CA TYR A 302 -0.86 2.07 -8.37
C TYR A 302 -1.23 2.88 -7.12
N LEU A 303 -0.98 4.19 -7.09
CA LEU A 303 -1.29 5.00 -5.90
C LEU A 303 -2.74 5.49 -5.88
N ILE A 304 -3.31 5.90 -7.02
CA ILE A 304 -4.73 6.29 -7.12
C ILE A 304 -5.64 5.12 -6.71
N TYR A 305 -5.29 3.92 -7.17
CA TYR A 305 -6.05 2.72 -6.88
C TYR A 305 -5.65 2.05 -5.57
N SER A 306 -4.59 2.49 -4.88
CA SER A 306 -4.05 1.78 -3.70
C SER A 306 -5.04 1.68 -2.55
N SER A 307 -5.79 2.75 -2.27
CA SER A 307 -6.82 2.80 -1.24
C SER A 307 -7.97 1.85 -1.58
N SER A 308 -8.47 1.89 -2.82
CA SER A 308 -9.52 0.99 -3.32
C SER A 308 -9.07 -0.46 -3.42
N VAL A 309 -7.79 -0.71 -3.72
CA VAL A 309 -7.20 -2.06 -3.70
C VAL A 309 -7.12 -2.57 -2.27
N ALA A 310 -6.64 -1.77 -1.32
CA ALA A 310 -6.58 -2.17 0.09
C ALA A 310 -7.99 -2.41 0.65
N ALA A 311 -8.94 -1.52 0.35
CA ALA A 311 -10.35 -1.70 0.69
C ALA A 311 -10.93 -2.97 0.07
N GLY A 312 -10.68 -3.22 -1.22
CA GLY A 312 -11.16 -4.42 -1.90
C GLY A 312 -10.55 -5.72 -1.37
N ALA A 313 -9.26 -5.72 -1.04
CA ALA A 313 -8.63 -6.86 -0.38
C ALA A 313 -9.23 -7.10 1.01
N GLN A 314 -9.48 -6.04 1.78
CA GLN A 314 -10.14 -6.11 3.08
C GLN A 314 -11.58 -6.65 2.96
N SER A 315 -12.37 -6.15 2.00
CA SER A 315 -13.71 -6.68 1.71
C SER A 315 -13.67 -8.15 1.31
N GLY A 316 -12.66 -8.57 0.56
CA GLY A 316 -12.39 -9.98 0.25
C GLY A 316 -12.17 -10.84 1.51
N ILE A 317 -11.38 -10.34 2.47
CA ILE A 317 -11.13 -11.04 3.74
C ILE A 317 -12.34 -11.03 4.67
N GLU A 318 -13.13 -9.96 4.69
CA GLU A 318 -14.39 -9.91 5.43
C GLU A 318 -15.40 -10.93 4.90
N GLU A 319 -15.50 -11.06 3.57
CA GLU A 319 -16.32 -12.08 2.94
C GLU A 319 -15.74 -13.49 3.19
N CYS A 320 -14.42 -13.65 3.23
CA CYS A 320 -13.78 -14.91 3.64
C CYS A 320 -14.18 -15.31 5.07
N LYS A 321 -14.11 -14.38 6.02
CA LYS A 321 -14.56 -14.60 7.41
C LYS A 321 -16.04 -14.96 7.46
N TYR A 322 -16.87 -14.34 6.63
CA TYR A 322 -18.29 -14.67 6.52
C TYR A 322 -18.50 -16.11 6.03
N GLN A 323 -17.88 -16.47 4.91
CA GLN A 323 -18.02 -17.80 4.29
C GLN A 323 -17.51 -18.95 5.16
N PHE A 324 -16.54 -18.67 6.05
CA PHE A 324 -15.91 -19.65 6.93
C PHE A 324 -16.28 -19.49 8.41
N ALA A 325 -17.27 -18.63 8.74
CA ALA A 325 -17.68 -18.34 10.12
C ALA A 325 -17.96 -19.62 10.94
N TRP A 326 -18.54 -20.63 10.29
CA TRP A 326 -18.96 -21.89 10.90
C TRP A 326 -18.09 -23.11 10.52
N ASP A 327 -16.94 -22.90 9.88
CA ASP A 327 -15.98 -23.95 9.53
C ASP A 327 -14.84 -24.00 10.54
N ARG A 328 -14.13 -25.14 10.67
CA ARG A 328 -13.05 -25.31 11.67
C ARG A 328 -11.93 -24.28 11.49
N TRP A 329 -11.59 -23.98 10.24
CA TRP A 329 -10.81 -22.80 9.87
C TRP A 329 -11.76 -21.64 9.57
N ASN A 330 -11.54 -20.47 10.20
CA ASN A 330 -12.47 -19.33 10.20
C ASN A 330 -11.91 -18.06 9.55
N CYS A 331 -10.95 -18.20 8.64
CA CYS A 331 -10.26 -17.07 8.02
C CYS A 331 -9.63 -16.10 9.05
N PRO A 332 -8.62 -16.54 9.82
CA PRO A 332 -8.01 -15.73 10.88
C PRO A 332 -7.38 -14.46 10.31
N GLU A 333 -7.23 -13.39 11.11
CA GLU A 333 -6.71 -12.09 10.64
C GLU A 333 -5.32 -12.14 9.99
N ARG A 334 -4.51 -13.14 10.33
CA ARG A 334 -3.22 -13.39 9.67
C ARG A 334 -3.37 -13.76 8.18
N ALA A 335 -4.54 -14.22 7.74
CA ALA A 335 -4.86 -14.46 6.33
C ALA A 335 -4.93 -13.16 5.50
N LEU A 336 -5.05 -11.99 6.14
CA LEU A 336 -4.96 -10.67 5.46
C LEU A 336 -3.54 -10.39 4.95
N GLN A 337 -2.52 -11.06 5.49
CA GLN A 337 -1.13 -10.87 5.08
C GLN A 337 -0.79 -11.67 3.82
N LEU A 338 -1.39 -11.31 2.68
CA LEU A 338 -1.12 -11.93 1.36
C LEU A 338 0.38 -11.90 0.96
N SER A 339 1.19 -11.05 1.59
CA SER A 339 2.56 -10.74 1.17
C SER A 339 3.65 -11.12 2.17
N THR A 340 3.31 -11.61 3.37
CA THR A 340 4.36 -12.08 4.29
C THR A 340 4.58 -13.57 4.08
N HIS A 341 5.74 -13.93 3.52
CA HIS A 341 6.29 -15.28 3.49
C HIS A 341 6.37 -15.96 4.89
N SER A 342 5.94 -15.30 5.98
CA SER A 342 5.89 -15.81 7.35
C SER A 342 4.52 -16.30 7.82
N GLY A 343 3.41 -15.92 7.17
CA GLY A 343 2.05 -16.18 7.68
C GLY A 343 1.32 -17.36 7.03
N LEU A 344 1.39 -17.49 5.70
CA LEU A 344 0.64 -18.48 4.90
C LEU A 344 1.58 -19.21 3.92
N ARG A 345 2.63 -19.88 4.43
CA ARG A 345 3.49 -20.73 3.59
C ARG A 345 2.78 -21.99 3.10
N SER A 346 1.68 -22.37 3.74
CA SER A 346 0.93 -23.57 3.41
C SER A 346 0.21 -23.41 2.08
N ALA A 347 0.44 -24.34 1.15
CA ALA A 347 -0.17 -24.37 -0.17
C ALA A 347 -1.46 -25.22 -0.16
N ASN A 348 -2.31 -24.99 0.85
CA ASN A 348 -3.52 -25.78 1.09
C ASN A 348 -4.77 -25.14 0.45
N ARG A 349 -5.91 -25.81 0.62
CA ARG A 349 -7.18 -25.41 0.01
C ARG A 349 -7.70 -24.07 0.53
N GLU A 350 -7.49 -23.77 1.81
CA GLU A 350 -7.91 -22.52 2.42
C GLU A 350 -7.10 -21.33 1.86
N THR A 351 -5.79 -21.50 1.68
CA THR A 351 -4.93 -20.52 1.02
C THR A 351 -5.41 -20.24 -0.41
N ALA A 352 -5.76 -21.27 -1.18
CA ALA A 352 -6.30 -21.11 -2.54
C ALA A 352 -7.54 -20.20 -2.57
N PHE A 353 -8.46 -20.38 -1.62
CA PHE A 353 -9.64 -19.53 -1.49
C PHE A 353 -9.29 -18.10 -1.09
N VAL A 354 -8.36 -17.89 -0.15
CA VAL A 354 -7.92 -16.55 0.30
C VAL A 354 -7.36 -15.73 -0.87
N HIS A 355 -6.50 -16.32 -1.69
CA HIS A 355 -5.96 -15.66 -2.88
C HIS A 355 -7.07 -15.29 -3.88
N ALA A 356 -7.97 -16.23 -4.15
CA ALA A 356 -9.09 -16.00 -5.08
C ALA A 356 -10.05 -14.90 -4.59
N ILE A 357 -10.52 -14.96 -3.34
CA ILE A 357 -11.48 -13.98 -2.82
C ILE A 357 -10.86 -12.59 -2.63
N SER A 358 -9.57 -12.51 -2.31
CA SER A 358 -8.87 -11.22 -2.19
C SER A 358 -8.67 -10.57 -3.57
N SER A 359 -8.23 -11.34 -4.57
CA SER A 359 -8.11 -10.89 -5.96
C SER A 359 -9.46 -10.47 -6.55
N ALA A 360 -10.52 -11.22 -6.23
CA ALA A 360 -11.89 -10.90 -6.59
C ALA A 360 -12.38 -9.61 -5.92
N GLY A 361 -12.12 -9.42 -4.62
CA GLY A 361 -12.51 -8.22 -3.86
C GLY A 361 -11.84 -6.96 -4.38
N VAL A 362 -10.55 -7.04 -4.74
CA VAL A 362 -9.82 -5.95 -5.40
C VAL A 362 -10.45 -5.60 -6.74
N MET A 363 -10.66 -6.59 -7.61
CA MET A 363 -11.27 -6.38 -8.93
C MET A 363 -12.69 -5.80 -8.82
N TYR A 364 -13.49 -6.33 -7.89
CA TYR A 364 -14.87 -5.91 -7.65
C TYR A 364 -14.93 -4.44 -7.24
N THR A 365 -14.14 -4.07 -6.23
CA THR A 365 -14.13 -2.70 -5.67
C THR A 365 -13.65 -1.69 -6.71
N LEU A 366 -12.59 -2.01 -7.45
CA LEU A 366 -12.07 -1.13 -8.50
C LEU A 366 -13.07 -0.93 -9.64
N THR A 367 -13.71 -2.01 -10.07
CA THR A 367 -14.76 -1.94 -11.10
C THR A 367 -15.91 -1.06 -10.62
N ARG A 368 -16.36 -1.25 -9.37
CA ARG A 368 -17.47 -0.49 -8.80
C ARG A 368 -17.15 1.00 -8.68
N ASN A 369 -15.98 1.34 -8.12
CA ASN A 369 -15.52 2.72 -8.00
C ASN A 369 -15.42 3.41 -9.37
N CYS A 370 -14.95 2.68 -10.38
CA CYS A 370 -14.90 3.17 -11.75
C CYS A 370 -16.28 3.56 -12.30
N SER A 371 -17.27 2.68 -12.14
CA SER A 371 -18.65 2.93 -12.59
C SER A 371 -19.37 4.02 -11.80
N LEU A 372 -18.95 4.28 -10.55
CA LEU A 372 -19.48 5.37 -9.72
C LEU A 372 -18.87 6.73 -10.07
N GLY A 373 -17.80 6.77 -10.87
CA GLY A 373 -17.07 7.99 -11.18
C GLY A 373 -16.09 8.42 -10.09
N ASP A 374 -15.65 7.50 -9.22
CA ASP A 374 -14.63 7.80 -8.20
C ASP A 374 -13.22 7.99 -8.81
N PHE A 375 -13.05 7.62 -10.09
CA PHE A 375 -11.80 7.77 -10.83
C PHE A 375 -12.05 8.51 -12.15
N ASP A 376 -11.29 9.57 -12.41
CA ASP A 376 -11.45 10.37 -13.63
C ASP A 376 -10.99 9.65 -14.91
N ASN A 377 -10.07 8.69 -14.76
CA ASN A 377 -9.41 8.00 -15.87
C ASN A 377 -10.17 6.77 -16.38
N CYS A 378 -11.33 6.46 -15.80
CA CYS A 378 -12.12 5.33 -16.22
C CYS A 378 -13.61 5.62 -16.02
N GLY A 379 -14.45 4.90 -16.75
CA GLY A 379 -15.89 5.03 -16.62
C GLY A 379 -16.56 3.71 -16.94
N CYS A 380 -17.86 3.80 -17.20
CA CYS A 380 -18.67 2.68 -17.62
C CYS A 380 -18.15 2.07 -18.93
N ASP A 381 -18.43 0.79 -19.15
CA ASP A 381 -18.24 0.14 -20.43
C ASP A 381 -19.34 0.59 -21.41
N GLU A 382 -18.96 1.46 -22.35
CA GLU A 382 -19.86 2.00 -23.37
C GLU A 382 -19.81 1.24 -24.70
N THR A 383 -18.98 0.20 -24.82
CA THR A 383 -18.68 -0.46 -26.09
C THR A 383 -19.91 -1.02 -26.82
N ARG A 384 -20.96 -1.37 -26.07
CA ARG A 384 -22.21 -1.95 -26.58
C ARG A 384 -23.38 -0.99 -26.57
N ASN A 385 -23.22 0.22 -26.02
CA ASN A 385 -24.33 1.15 -25.86
C ASN A 385 -24.95 1.49 -27.22
N GLY A 386 -26.28 1.54 -27.26
CA GLY A 386 -27.07 1.78 -28.48
C GLY A 386 -27.32 0.55 -29.37
N GLN A 387 -26.65 -0.59 -29.11
CA GLN A 387 -26.87 -1.81 -29.90
C GLN A 387 -28.12 -2.56 -29.44
N LEU A 388 -28.78 -3.27 -30.36
CA LEU A 388 -29.88 -4.17 -30.04
C LEU A 388 -29.34 -5.40 -29.29
N GLY A 389 -29.84 -5.62 -28.07
CA GLY A 389 -29.46 -6.76 -27.24
C GLY A 389 -30.30 -8.01 -27.46
N GLY A 390 -31.46 -7.86 -28.08
CA GLY A 390 -32.43 -8.90 -28.42
C GLY A 390 -33.78 -8.28 -28.78
N GLN A 391 -34.83 -9.09 -28.95
CA GLN A 391 -36.17 -8.57 -29.18
C GLN A 391 -36.66 -7.73 -27.98
N GLY A 392 -37.08 -6.50 -28.24
CA GLY A 392 -37.69 -5.61 -27.25
C GLY A 392 -36.73 -4.94 -26.26
N TRP A 393 -35.40 -5.01 -26.47
CA TRP A 393 -34.46 -4.32 -25.60
C TRP A 393 -33.15 -3.89 -26.26
N LEU A 394 -32.59 -2.80 -25.72
CA LEU A 394 -31.37 -2.16 -26.20
C LEU A 394 -30.32 -2.07 -25.08
N TRP A 395 -29.05 -2.11 -25.48
CA TRP A 395 -27.93 -1.85 -24.59
C TRP A 395 -27.83 -0.37 -24.29
N GLY A 396 -27.69 -0.02 -23.01
CA GLY A 396 -27.52 1.36 -22.58
C GLY A 396 -27.36 1.47 -21.07
N GLY A 397 -27.20 2.68 -20.57
CA GLY A 397 -26.86 2.91 -19.16
C GLY A 397 -25.37 2.71 -18.89
N CYS A 398 -25.03 2.44 -17.63
CA CYS A 398 -23.66 2.24 -17.19
C CYS A 398 -23.37 0.75 -16.98
N SER A 399 -22.74 0.10 -17.95
CA SER A 399 -22.23 -1.26 -17.75
C SER A 399 -20.93 -1.21 -16.94
N ASP A 400 -20.80 -2.08 -15.94
CA ASP A 400 -19.63 -2.12 -15.06
C ASP A 400 -18.36 -2.55 -15.82
N ASN A 401 -17.32 -1.71 -15.79
CA ASN A 401 -16.07 -1.94 -16.54
C ASN A 401 -15.15 -2.97 -15.86
N VAL A 402 -15.52 -4.25 -15.94
CA VAL A 402 -14.74 -5.36 -15.38
C VAL A 402 -13.40 -5.59 -16.09
N GLY A 403 -13.21 -5.06 -17.30
CA GLY A 403 -11.92 -5.09 -17.99
C GLY A 403 -10.88 -4.27 -17.26
N PHE A 404 -11.25 -3.05 -16.88
CA PHE A 404 -10.43 -2.16 -16.06
C PHE A 404 -10.10 -2.79 -14.69
N GLY A 405 -11.11 -3.25 -13.95
CA GLY A 405 -10.89 -3.85 -12.64
C GLY A 405 -10.01 -5.11 -12.67
N GLU A 406 -10.12 -5.95 -13.70
CA GLU A 406 -9.26 -7.11 -13.89
C GLU A 406 -7.80 -6.70 -14.13
N ALA A 407 -7.58 -5.72 -15.02
CA ALA A 407 -6.25 -5.25 -15.37
C ALA A 407 -5.49 -4.69 -14.16
N ILE A 408 -6.16 -3.87 -13.34
CA ILE A 408 -5.58 -3.29 -12.14
C ILE A 408 -5.42 -4.35 -11.03
N SER A 409 -6.41 -5.23 -10.81
CA SER A 409 -6.28 -6.32 -9.83
C SER A 409 -5.08 -7.23 -10.16
N LYS A 410 -4.90 -7.60 -11.43
CA LYS A 410 -3.76 -8.37 -11.89
C LYS A 410 -2.43 -7.66 -11.60
N GLN A 411 -2.35 -6.39 -11.97
CA GLN A 411 -1.17 -5.57 -11.73
C GLN A 411 -0.77 -5.55 -10.25
N PHE A 412 -1.74 -5.44 -9.35
CA PHE A 412 -1.50 -5.30 -7.92
C PHE A 412 -1.28 -6.65 -7.21
N VAL A 413 -2.26 -7.54 -7.29
CA VAL A 413 -2.29 -8.78 -6.51
C VAL A 413 -1.26 -9.77 -7.02
N ASP A 414 -1.05 -9.86 -8.34
CA ASP A 414 -0.06 -10.78 -8.90
C ASP A 414 1.37 -10.26 -8.70
N ALA A 415 1.57 -8.94 -8.58
CA ALA A 415 2.90 -8.37 -8.28
C ALA A 415 3.39 -8.64 -6.84
N LEU A 416 2.50 -9.09 -5.95
CA LEU A 416 2.89 -9.59 -4.62
C LEU A 416 3.55 -10.97 -4.70
N GLU A 417 3.28 -11.74 -5.75
CA GLU A 417 3.86 -13.06 -5.97
C GLU A 417 5.23 -12.94 -6.66
N THR A 418 6.27 -12.69 -5.86
CA THR A 418 7.65 -12.54 -6.39
C THR A 418 8.37 -13.87 -6.65
N GLY A 419 7.84 -14.96 -6.11
CA GLY A 419 8.41 -16.31 -6.25
C GLY A 419 8.30 -16.86 -7.68
N GLN A 420 9.19 -17.79 -8.03
CA GLN A 420 9.14 -18.57 -9.27
C GLN A 420 8.94 -20.06 -8.97
N ASP A 421 8.48 -20.37 -7.75
CA ASP A 421 8.21 -21.72 -7.27
C ASP A 421 6.77 -22.16 -7.61
N ALA A 422 6.53 -23.46 -7.47
CA ALA A 422 5.21 -24.07 -7.63
C ALA A 422 4.08 -23.35 -6.87
N ARG A 423 4.40 -22.85 -5.67
CA ARG A 423 3.46 -22.09 -4.84
C ARG A 423 3.07 -20.77 -5.49
N ALA A 424 4.04 -20.00 -5.99
CA ALA A 424 3.75 -18.76 -6.70
C ALA A 424 2.87 -19.03 -7.94
N ALA A 425 3.14 -20.12 -8.69
CA ALA A 425 2.29 -20.52 -9.83
C ALA A 425 0.84 -20.86 -9.40
N MET A 426 0.68 -21.59 -8.29
CA MET A 426 -0.63 -21.88 -7.70
C MET A 426 -1.36 -20.59 -7.26
N ASN A 427 -0.66 -19.68 -6.60
CA ASN A 427 -1.21 -18.40 -6.14
C ASN A 427 -1.70 -17.55 -7.32
N LEU A 428 -0.88 -17.42 -8.38
CA LEU A 428 -1.24 -16.70 -9.60
C LEU A 428 -2.46 -17.31 -10.31
N HIS A 429 -2.55 -18.65 -10.36
CA HIS A 429 -3.72 -19.35 -10.90
C HIS A 429 -4.99 -19.04 -10.10
N ASN A 430 -4.91 -19.12 -8.77
CA ASN A 430 -6.05 -18.86 -7.89
C ASN A 430 -6.47 -17.38 -7.90
N ASN A 431 -5.53 -16.44 -8.00
CA ASN A 431 -5.82 -15.02 -8.19
C ASN A 431 -6.64 -14.79 -9.47
N GLU A 432 -6.28 -15.47 -10.57
CA GLU A 432 -7.01 -15.40 -11.83
C GLU A 432 -8.41 -16.04 -11.72
N ALA A 433 -8.54 -17.18 -11.03
CA ALA A 433 -9.83 -17.80 -10.77
C ALA A 433 -10.79 -16.88 -10.00
N GLY A 434 -10.26 -16.12 -9.04
CA GLY A 434 -10.99 -15.04 -8.36
C GLY A 434 -11.53 -13.97 -9.31
N ARG A 435 -10.67 -13.45 -10.20
CA ARG A 435 -11.07 -12.45 -11.20
C ARG A 435 -12.10 -12.99 -12.19
N LYS A 436 -11.95 -14.25 -12.63
CA LYS A 436 -12.94 -14.93 -13.47
C LYS A 436 -14.27 -15.17 -12.77
N ALA A 437 -14.28 -15.38 -11.46
CA ALA A 437 -15.52 -15.49 -10.69
C ALA A 437 -16.32 -14.17 -10.73
N VAL A 438 -15.66 -13.02 -10.60
CA VAL A 438 -16.32 -11.70 -10.72
C VAL A 438 -16.94 -11.53 -12.11
N LYS A 439 -16.18 -11.81 -13.18
CA LYS A 439 -16.71 -11.74 -14.56
C LYS A 439 -17.84 -12.73 -14.81
N GLY A 440 -17.72 -13.95 -14.30
CA GLY A 440 -18.69 -15.03 -14.53
C GLY A 440 -20.01 -14.86 -13.77
N THR A 441 -20.05 -13.99 -12.76
CA THR A 441 -21.24 -13.73 -11.93
C THR A 441 -21.94 -12.41 -12.26
N MET A 442 -21.46 -11.67 -13.27
CA MET A 442 -22.14 -10.46 -13.75
C MET A 442 -23.57 -10.75 -14.21
N LYS A 443 -24.49 -9.83 -13.90
CA LYS A 443 -25.90 -9.96 -14.24
C LYS A 443 -26.33 -8.86 -15.19
N ARG A 444 -27.17 -9.21 -16.15
CA ARG A 444 -27.88 -8.22 -16.97
C ARG A 444 -29.01 -7.64 -16.14
N THR A 445 -28.97 -6.34 -15.90
CA THR A 445 -30.03 -5.58 -15.24
C THR A 445 -30.70 -4.68 -16.27
N CYS A 446 -32.01 -4.47 -16.12
CA CYS A 446 -32.82 -3.77 -17.12
C CYS A 446 -33.75 -2.77 -16.46
N LYS A 447 -34.01 -1.66 -17.17
CA LYS A 447 -35.02 -0.67 -16.82
C LYS A 447 -36.09 -0.62 -17.91
N CYS A 448 -37.34 -0.73 -17.51
CA CYS A 448 -38.50 -0.68 -18.40
C CYS A 448 -38.95 0.76 -18.65
N HIS A 449 -39.25 1.10 -19.90
CA HIS A 449 -39.58 2.46 -20.34
C HIS A 449 -40.94 2.56 -21.06
N GLY A 450 -41.72 1.50 -21.13
CA GLY A 450 -43.04 1.51 -21.75
C GLY A 450 -44.09 2.30 -20.95
N VAL A 451 -45.22 2.58 -21.59
CA VAL A 451 -46.35 3.32 -21.00
C VAL A 451 -46.74 2.70 -19.65
N SER A 452 -46.92 3.53 -18.63
CA SER A 452 -47.21 3.12 -17.24
C SER A 452 -46.19 2.16 -16.60
N GLY A 453 -44.93 2.18 -17.05
CA GLY A 453 -43.87 1.32 -16.52
C GLY A 453 -43.83 -0.09 -17.13
N SER A 454 -44.54 -0.32 -18.24
CA SER A 454 -44.49 -1.58 -18.98
C SER A 454 -43.11 -1.85 -19.60
N CYS A 455 -42.72 -3.12 -19.75
CA CYS A 455 -41.42 -3.52 -20.29
C CYS A 455 -41.45 -3.78 -21.81
N THR A 456 -42.33 -3.11 -22.55
CA THR A 456 -42.43 -3.23 -24.03
C THR A 456 -41.17 -2.75 -24.74
N THR A 457 -40.53 -1.71 -24.19
CA THR A 457 -39.16 -1.32 -24.49
C THR A 457 -38.38 -1.22 -23.17
N GLN A 458 -37.18 -1.78 -23.13
CA GLN A 458 -36.32 -1.74 -21.96
C GLN A 458 -34.86 -1.51 -22.35
N THR A 459 -34.14 -0.81 -21.48
CA THR A 459 -32.70 -0.58 -21.61
C THR A 459 -31.98 -1.45 -20.60
N CYS A 460 -30.96 -2.18 -21.02
CA CYS A 460 -30.21 -3.07 -20.12
C CYS A 460 -28.70 -2.80 -20.15
N TRP A 461 -28.06 -3.04 -19.01
CA TRP A 461 -26.61 -2.99 -18.81
C TRP A 461 -26.12 -4.22 -18.04
N LEU A 462 -24.81 -4.46 -18.10
CA LEU A 462 -24.17 -5.47 -17.25
C LEU A 462 -23.77 -4.84 -15.92
N GLN A 463 -24.20 -5.45 -14.82
CA GLN A 463 -23.89 -5.00 -13.47
C GLN A 463 -23.25 -6.12 -12.65
N LEU A 464 -22.31 -5.73 -11.79
CA LEU A 464 -21.77 -6.58 -10.75
C LEU A 464 -22.90 -7.05 -9.81
N PRO A 465 -22.91 -8.33 -9.41
CA PRO A 465 -23.83 -8.81 -8.39
C PRO A 465 -23.42 -8.26 -7.01
N GLU A 466 -24.21 -8.53 -5.98
CA GLU A 466 -23.74 -8.38 -4.60
C GLU A 466 -22.47 -9.21 -4.37
N PHE A 467 -21.47 -8.66 -3.68
CA PHE A 467 -20.18 -9.36 -3.48
C PHE A 467 -20.34 -10.71 -2.76
N ARG A 468 -21.40 -10.85 -1.95
CA ARG A 468 -21.82 -12.11 -1.33
C ARG A 468 -22.03 -13.25 -2.34
N GLU A 469 -22.55 -12.95 -3.52
CA GLU A 469 -22.76 -13.97 -4.56
C GLU A 469 -21.44 -14.47 -5.14
N VAL A 470 -20.46 -13.58 -5.29
CA VAL A 470 -19.09 -13.94 -5.68
C VAL A 470 -18.45 -14.83 -4.62
N GLY A 471 -18.64 -14.48 -3.35
CA GLY A 471 -18.20 -15.28 -2.20
C GLY A 471 -18.80 -16.68 -2.19
N ASN A 472 -20.11 -16.80 -2.40
CA ASN A 472 -20.82 -18.08 -2.50
C ASN A 472 -20.30 -18.92 -3.69
N TYR A 473 -20.14 -18.31 -4.86
CA TYR A 473 -19.61 -18.97 -6.05
C TYR A 473 -18.19 -19.52 -5.81
N LEU A 474 -17.31 -18.71 -5.23
CA LEU A 474 -15.96 -19.15 -4.88
C LEU A 474 -15.97 -20.21 -3.78
N LYS A 475 -16.95 -20.21 -2.87
CA LYS A 475 -17.08 -21.23 -1.82
C LYS A 475 -17.46 -22.58 -2.41
N GLU A 476 -18.31 -22.61 -3.43
CA GLU A 476 -18.60 -23.82 -4.20
C GLU A 476 -17.35 -24.35 -4.93
N LYS A 477 -16.56 -23.45 -5.53
CA LYS A 477 -15.27 -23.79 -6.14
C LYS A 477 -14.26 -24.33 -5.12
N TYR A 478 -14.23 -23.76 -3.91
CA TYR A 478 -13.42 -24.26 -2.81
C TYR A 478 -13.76 -25.71 -2.45
N HIS A 479 -15.05 -26.08 -2.40
CA HIS A 479 -15.43 -27.46 -2.10
C HIS A 479 -14.98 -28.47 -3.17
N LYS A 480 -14.81 -28.02 -4.42
CA LYS A 480 -14.40 -28.84 -5.57
C LYS A 480 -12.93 -28.59 -6.00
N ALA A 481 -12.14 -27.91 -5.16
CA ALA A 481 -10.77 -27.54 -5.49
C ALA A 481 -9.90 -28.77 -5.78
N LEU A 482 -9.05 -28.66 -6.79
CA LEU A 482 -8.20 -29.75 -7.28
C LEU A 482 -6.86 -29.75 -6.55
N LYS A 483 -6.42 -30.93 -6.10
CA LYS A 483 -5.06 -31.13 -5.62
C LYS A 483 -4.16 -31.45 -6.81
N VAL A 484 -3.06 -30.72 -6.95
CA VAL A 484 -2.08 -30.94 -8.02
C VAL A 484 -0.78 -31.45 -7.40
N ASP A 485 -0.41 -32.68 -7.75
CA ASP A 485 0.85 -33.28 -7.36
C ASP A 485 1.91 -32.95 -8.43
N LEU A 486 2.87 -32.10 -8.08
CA LEU A 486 3.99 -31.79 -8.96
C LEU A 486 5.08 -32.84 -8.77
N PHE A 487 5.46 -33.54 -9.85
CA PHE A 487 6.54 -34.51 -9.81
C PHE A 487 7.84 -33.85 -9.28
N LYS A 488 8.45 -34.45 -8.25
CA LYS A 488 9.72 -34.02 -7.64
C LYS A 488 10.89 -34.21 -8.62
N GLY A 489 11.04 -33.29 -9.58
CA GLY A 489 12.27 -33.08 -10.34
C GLY A 489 13.08 -31.96 -9.69
N ALA A 490 13.88 -32.31 -8.68
CA ALA A 490 14.64 -31.36 -7.88
C ALA A 490 15.69 -30.60 -8.72
N GLY A 491 15.42 -29.32 -8.99
CA GLY A 491 16.40 -28.38 -9.52
C GLY A 491 15.79 -27.05 -9.94
N ASN A 492 16.52 -25.96 -9.69
CA ASN A 492 16.25 -24.60 -10.19
C ASN A 492 16.52 -24.46 -11.71
N SER A 493 16.25 -25.50 -12.50
CA SER A 493 16.54 -25.55 -13.92
C SER A 493 15.40 -24.92 -14.73
N ALA A 494 15.72 -24.30 -15.88
CA ALA A 494 14.70 -23.72 -16.77
C ALA A 494 13.66 -24.76 -17.25
N ALA A 495 14.06 -26.03 -17.35
CA ALA A 495 13.19 -27.14 -17.77
C ALA A 495 12.09 -27.48 -16.75
N SER A 496 12.37 -27.42 -15.44
CA SER A 496 11.35 -27.69 -14.41
C SER A 496 10.30 -26.57 -14.33
N ARG A 497 10.68 -25.33 -14.68
CA ARG A 497 9.77 -24.18 -14.78
C ARG A 497 8.77 -24.32 -15.92
N GLY A 498 9.22 -24.82 -17.07
CA GLY A 498 8.36 -25.08 -18.24
C GLY A 498 7.26 -26.10 -17.91
N ALA A 499 7.64 -27.22 -17.29
CA ALA A 499 6.71 -28.30 -16.93
C ALA A 499 5.65 -27.85 -15.89
N ILE A 500 6.03 -27.02 -14.91
CA ILE A 500 5.09 -26.43 -13.95
C ILE A 500 4.09 -25.53 -14.67
N ALA A 501 4.57 -24.60 -15.50
CA ALA A 501 3.70 -23.68 -16.25
C ALA A 501 2.74 -24.43 -17.20
N GLU A 502 3.23 -25.49 -17.85
CA GLU A 502 2.42 -26.35 -18.72
C GLU A 502 1.32 -27.06 -17.92
N THR A 503 1.65 -27.65 -16.76
CA THR A 503 0.67 -28.31 -15.89
C THR A 503 -0.47 -27.35 -15.52
N PHE A 504 -0.15 -26.15 -15.03
CA PHE A 504 -1.19 -25.16 -14.68
C PHE A 504 -1.96 -24.63 -15.90
N SER A 505 -1.37 -24.63 -17.10
CA SER A 505 -2.05 -24.18 -18.32
C SER A 505 -3.18 -25.13 -18.79
N THR A 506 -3.08 -26.42 -18.46
CA THR A 506 -4.12 -27.42 -18.78
C THR A 506 -5.33 -27.34 -17.85
N ILE A 507 -5.16 -26.72 -16.68
CA ILE A 507 -6.22 -26.57 -15.68
C ILE A 507 -7.08 -25.36 -16.04
N SER A 508 -8.40 -25.53 -15.98
CA SER A 508 -9.34 -24.44 -16.20
C SER A 508 -9.09 -23.29 -15.22
N LYS A 509 -8.96 -22.07 -15.76
CA LYS A 509 -8.82 -20.81 -14.98
C LYS A 509 -10.04 -20.47 -14.12
N LYS A 510 -11.10 -21.29 -14.11
CA LYS A 510 -12.28 -21.14 -13.25
C LYS A 510 -12.25 -22.04 -12.02
N GLU A 511 -11.30 -22.97 -11.92
CA GLU A 511 -11.16 -23.90 -10.79
C GLU A 511 -10.05 -23.45 -9.84
N LEU A 512 -10.24 -23.73 -8.55
CA LEU A 512 -9.21 -23.51 -7.53
C LEU A 512 -8.27 -24.71 -7.42
N VAL A 513 -7.01 -24.44 -7.17
CA VAL A 513 -5.94 -25.45 -7.11
C VAL A 513 -5.17 -25.33 -5.78
N HIS A 514 -4.82 -26.47 -5.19
CA HIS A 514 -3.92 -26.56 -4.04
C HIS A 514 -2.85 -27.65 -4.23
N LEU A 515 -1.73 -27.54 -3.49
CA LEU A 515 -0.60 -28.48 -3.58
C LEU A 515 -0.48 -29.37 -2.34
N GLU A 516 -0.85 -28.84 -1.18
CA GLU A 516 -0.73 -29.51 0.13
C GLU A 516 -2.11 -29.86 0.69
N ASP A 517 -2.16 -30.90 1.52
CA ASP A 517 -3.37 -31.23 2.29
C ASP A 517 -3.56 -30.25 3.46
N SER A 518 -4.82 -29.97 3.78
CA SER A 518 -5.15 -29.08 4.90
C SER A 518 -4.84 -29.76 6.25
N PRO A 519 -4.22 -29.05 7.21
CA PRO A 519 -3.94 -29.59 8.53
C PRO A 519 -5.21 -29.80 9.35
N ASP A 520 -5.10 -30.50 10.49
CA ASP A 520 -6.21 -30.61 11.43
C ASP A 520 -6.43 -29.29 12.19
N TYR A 521 -7.43 -28.53 11.76
CA TYR A 521 -7.83 -27.26 12.37
C TYR A 521 -8.53 -27.39 13.73
N CYS A 522 -8.81 -28.60 14.21
CA CYS A 522 -9.34 -28.80 15.55
C CYS A 522 -8.33 -28.35 16.63
N LEU A 523 -7.04 -28.63 16.40
CA LEU A 523 -5.95 -28.45 17.35
C LEU A 523 -5.31 -27.06 17.23
N GLU A 524 -4.89 -26.52 18.38
CA GLU A 524 -4.06 -25.32 18.40
C GLU A 524 -2.65 -25.68 17.93
N ASN A 525 -2.12 -24.91 16.98
CA ASN A 525 -0.74 -25.03 16.54
C ASN A 525 -0.13 -23.64 16.38
N LYS A 526 0.69 -23.25 17.35
CA LYS A 526 1.32 -21.92 17.41
C LYS A 526 2.30 -21.67 16.26
N THR A 527 2.97 -22.70 15.74
CA THR A 527 3.95 -22.54 14.65
C THR A 527 3.26 -22.27 13.31
N LEU A 528 2.13 -22.94 13.06
CA LEU A 528 1.27 -22.70 11.90
C LEU A 528 0.24 -21.56 12.13
N GLY A 529 0.23 -20.97 13.32
CA GLY A 529 -0.69 -19.90 13.69
C GLY A 529 -2.16 -20.33 13.81
N LEU A 530 -2.43 -21.62 13.99
CA LEU A 530 -3.77 -22.18 14.19
C LEU A 530 -4.19 -22.01 15.65
N GLN A 531 -5.33 -21.39 15.90
CA GLN A 531 -5.85 -21.16 17.27
C GLN A 531 -6.64 -22.36 17.82
N GLY A 532 -6.98 -23.34 16.98
CA GLY A 532 -7.89 -24.43 17.33
C GLY A 532 -9.36 -24.01 17.36
N THR A 533 -10.22 -24.93 17.79
CA THR A 533 -11.69 -24.73 17.82
C THR A 533 -12.25 -24.43 19.22
N GLU A 534 -11.40 -24.47 20.26
CA GLU A 534 -11.77 -24.15 21.63
C GLU A 534 -12.18 -22.67 21.77
N GLY A 535 -13.24 -22.41 22.53
CA GLY A 535 -13.78 -21.06 22.75
C GLY A 535 -14.62 -20.51 21.60
N ARG A 536 -14.79 -21.24 20.49
CA ARG A 536 -15.56 -20.75 19.33
C ARG A 536 -17.06 -20.86 19.54
N GLU A 537 -17.77 -19.83 19.06
CA GLU A 537 -19.23 -19.82 19.01
C GLU A 537 -19.73 -20.81 17.94
N CYS A 538 -20.81 -21.51 18.24
CA CYS A 538 -21.49 -22.42 17.32
C CYS A 538 -23.02 -22.23 17.43
N VAL A 539 -23.76 -22.78 16.46
CA VAL A 539 -25.21 -22.62 16.38
C VAL A 539 -25.91 -23.98 16.37
N LYS A 540 -26.88 -24.14 17.28
CA LYS A 540 -27.72 -25.34 17.40
C LYS A 540 -29.19 -25.08 17.06
N LYS A 541 -29.69 -23.87 17.36
CA LYS A 541 -31.10 -23.49 17.20
C LYS A 541 -31.22 -22.11 16.53
N GLY A 542 -32.14 -21.98 15.57
CA GLY A 542 -32.47 -20.73 14.90
C GLY A 542 -33.49 -20.93 13.77
N LYS A 543 -34.34 -19.92 13.52
CA LYS A 543 -35.47 -20.02 12.59
C LYS A 543 -35.05 -20.03 11.11
N ASN A 544 -34.00 -19.27 10.75
CA ASN A 544 -33.54 -19.10 9.35
C ASN A 544 -32.09 -19.60 9.14
N LEU A 545 -31.78 -20.82 9.58
CA LEU A 545 -30.43 -21.38 9.46
C LEU A 545 -30.36 -22.52 8.45
N SER A 546 -29.30 -22.53 7.65
CA SER A 546 -28.93 -23.63 6.76
C SER A 546 -28.67 -24.92 7.55
N LYS A 547 -28.84 -26.07 6.88
CA LYS A 547 -28.49 -27.39 7.43
C LYS A 547 -27.00 -27.45 7.85
N TRP A 548 -26.14 -26.70 7.15
CA TRP A 548 -24.71 -26.58 7.48
C TRP A 548 -24.48 -25.87 8.81
N GLU A 549 -25.21 -24.78 9.05
CA GLU A 549 -25.09 -23.94 10.24
C GLU A 549 -25.66 -24.64 11.47
N LYS A 550 -26.81 -25.32 11.33
CA LYS A 550 -27.42 -26.13 12.42
C LYS A 550 -26.51 -27.26 12.92
N ARG A 551 -25.59 -27.73 12.08
CA ARG A 551 -24.60 -28.77 12.41
C ARG A 551 -23.26 -28.22 12.87
N SER A 552 -23.11 -26.90 12.96
CA SER A 552 -21.84 -26.25 13.34
C SER A 552 -21.33 -26.74 14.70
N CYS A 553 -22.17 -26.83 15.74
CA CYS A 553 -21.72 -27.33 17.05
C CYS A 553 -21.22 -28.77 17.03
N LYS A 554 -21.80 -29.63 16.17
CA LYS A 554 -21.33 -31.01 16.00
C LYS A 554 -19.95 -31.03 15.34
N ARG A 555 -19.74 -30.24 14.29
CA ARG A 555 -18.50 -30.21 13.49
C ARG A 555 -17.35 -29.45 14.17
N LEU A 556 -17.65 -28.35 14.85
CA LEU A 556 -16.67 -27.50 15.52
C LEU A 556 -16.28 -28.07 16.88
N CYS A 557 -17.25 -28.52 17.67
CA CYS A 557 -16.97 -29.01 19.01
C CYS A 557 -16.91 -30.55 19.05
N GLY A 558 -18.00 -31.22 18.68
CA GLY A 558 -18.16 -32.66 18.86
C GLY A 558 -17.11 -33.52 18.14
N GLU A 559 -16.93 -33.30 16.84
CA GLU A 559 -15.94 -34.01 16.01
C GLU A 559 -14.49 -33.68 16.39
N CYS A 560 -14.25 -32.50 16.99
CA CYS A 560 -12.96 -32.11 17.54
C CYS A 560 -12.73 -32.59 18.99
N GLY A 561 -13.64 -33.40 19.55
CA GLY A 561 -13.53 -33.93 20.92
C GLY A 561 -13.91 -32.95 22.04
N LEU A 562 -14.41 -31.75 21.70
CA LEU A 562 -14.85 -30.72 22.63
C LEU A 562 -16.32 -30.91 23.04
N ALA A 563 -16.68 -30.40 24.21
CA ALA A 563 -18.06 -30.28 24.67
C ALA A 563 -18.67 -28.95 24.21
N VAL A 564 -20.01 -28.87 24.21
CA VAL A 564 -20.75 -27.65 23.92
C VAL A 564 -21.25 -27.08 25.24
N GLU A 565 -20.85 -25.86 25.55
CA GLU A 565 -21.32 -25.08 26.71
C GLU A 565 -22.39 -24.08 26.26
N GLU A 566 -23.49 -23.98 27.00
CA GLU A 566 -24.53 -22.96 26.79
C GLU A 566 -24.26 -21.75 27.69
N ARG A 567 -24.15 -20.56 27.11
CA ARG A 567 -23.99 -19.29 27.84
C ARG A 567 -25.15 -18.36 27.52
N LYS A 568 -25.82 -17.84 28.55
CA LYS A 568 -26.83 -16.78 28.40
C LYS A 568 -26.10 -15.45 28.25
N ALA A 569 -26.42 -14.70 27.20
CA ALA A 569 -25.86 -13.38 26.93
C ALA A 569 -27.01 -12.38 26.75
N ASP A 570 -26.91 -11.23 27.42
CA ASP A 570 -27.85 -10.14 27.21
C ASP A 570 -27.43 -9.33 25.98
N MET A 571 -28.28 -9.33 24.96
CA MET A 571 -28.09 -8.56 23.74
C MET A 571 -29.01 -7.34 23.78
N VAL A 572 -28.44 -6.16 23.59
CA VAL A 572 -29.21 -4.92 23.39
C VAL A 572 -29.42 -4.76 21.89
N SER A 573 -30.67 -4.67 21.46
CA SER A 573 -31.02 -4.43 20.06
C SER A 573 -32.03 -3.29 19.95
N SER A 574 -31.97 -2.54 18.85
CA SER A 574 -32.99 -1.54 18.54
C SER A 574 -34.34 -2.23 18.28
N CYS A 575 -35.39 -1.75 18.93
CA CYS A 575 -36.75 -2.25 18.84
C CYS A 575 -37.74 -1.09 18.74
N ASN A 576 -39.01 -1.39 18.42
CA ASN A 576 -40.10 -0.42 18.40
C ASN A 576 -39.77 0.86 17.59
N CYS A 577 -39.05 0.71 16.48
CA CYS A 577 -38.62 1.82 15.66
C CYS A 577 -39.82 2.51 15.00
N LYS A 578 -39.99 3.81 15.25
CA LYS A 578 -41.00 4.66 14.63
C LYS A 578 -40.34 5.65 13.67
N PHE A 579 -40.86 5.69 12.45
CA PHE A 579 -40.46 6.69 11.46
C PHE A 579 -41.20 8.00 11.73
N HIS A 580 -40.45 9.07 11.92
CA HIS A 580 -40.97 10.43 11.97
C HIS A 580 -40.85 11.04 10.57
N TRP A 581 -41.93 11.69 10.12
CA TRP A 581 -42.11 12.25 8.77
C TRP A 581 -41.26 13.51 8.50
N CYS A 582 -40.02 13.47 8.97
CA CYS A 582 -38.94 14.43 8.79
C CYS A 582 -37.58 13.69 8.62
N CYS A 583 -37.62 12.47 8.06
CA CYS A 583 -36.46 11.62 7.75
C CYS A 583 -35.70 11.07 8.96
N ALA A 584 -36.34 10.94 10.12
CA ALA A 584 -35.70 10.39 11.32
C ALA A 584 -36.43 9.12 11.81
N VAL A 585 -35.69 8.04 12.04
CA VAL A 585 -36.20 6.85 12.73
C VAL A 585 -35.78 6.93 14.19
N LYS A 586 -36.75 6.95 15.11
CA LYS A 586 -36.48 6.83 16.55
C LYS A 586 -36.77 5.41 16.99
N CYS A 587 -35.78 4.74 17.57
CA CYS A 587 -35.90 3.38 18.12
C CYS A 587 -35.68 3.39 19.63
N GLU A 588 -36.34 2.47 20.31
CA GLU A 588 -36.08 2.14 21.71
C GLU A 588 -34.97 1.09 21.79
N GLN A 589 -34.26 1.02 22.92
CA GLN A 589 -33.30 -0.05 23.18
C GLN A 589 -33.95 -1.17 24.00
N CYS A 590 -34.18 -2.32 23.36
CA CYS A 590 -34.67 -3.51 24.06
C CYS A 590 -33.50 -4.40 24.46
N ARG A 591 -33.53 -4.88 25.70
CA ARG A 591 -32.65 -5.95 26.17
C ARG A 591 -33.31 -7.30 25.95
N LYS A 592 -32.60 -8.22 25.33
CA LYS A 592 -33.05 -9.59 25.10
C LYS A 592 -31.97 -10.56 25.52
N THR A 593 -32.29 -11.47 26.42
CA THR A 593 -31.39 -12.57 26.78
C THR A 593 -31.44 -13.63 25.68
N ILE A 594 -30.30 -13.89 25.04
CA ILE A 594 -30.12 -14.93 24.02
C ILE A 594 -29.18 -16.03 24.54
N THR A 595 -29.46 -17.27 24.17
CA THR A 595 -28.56 -18.41 24.47
C THR A 595 -27.57 -18.58 23.34
N LYS A 596 -26.27 -18.44 23.66
CA LYS A 596 -25.16 -18.73 22.76
C LYS A 596 -24.49 -20.05 23.14
N TYR A 597 -23.88 -20.71 22.18
CA TYR A 597 -23.21 -22.00 22.37
C TYR A 597 -21.73 -21.86 22.06
N PHE A 598 -20.86 -22.40 22.91
CA PHE A 598 -19.41 -22.32 22.77
C PHE A 598 -18.76 -23.69 22.87
N CYS A 599 -17.68 -23.93 22.13
CA CYS A 599 -16.87 -25.14 22.28
C CYS A 599 -15.95 -25.04 23.49
N VAL A 600 -15.96 -26.03 24.38
CA VAL A 600 -15.11 -26.08 25.58
C VAL A 600 -14.45 -27.44 25.72
N LYS A 601 -13.29 -27.50 26.41
CA LYS A 601 -12.68 -28.79 26.76
C LYS A 601 -13.63 -29.61 27.62
N LYS A 602 -13.70 -30.92 27.35
CA LYS A 602 -14.42 -31.85 28.23
C LYS A 602 -13.70 -31.87 29.57
N GLU A 603 -14.38 -31.50 30.65
CA GLU A 603 -13.87 -31.78 32.00
C GLU A 603 -13.74 -33.30 32.13
N ARG A 604 -12.52 -33.77 32.41
CA ARG A 604 -12.33 -35.12 32.93
C ARG A 604 -13.00 -35.13 34.30
N ARG A 605 -14.19 -35.73 34.41
CA ARG A 605 -14.70 -36.18 35.72
C ARG A 605 -13.62 -37.09 36.29
N GLY A 606 -12.85 -36.57 37.25
CA GLY A 606 -11.93 -37.37 38.04
C GLY A 606 -12.73 -38.45 38.73
N THR A 607 -12.54 -39.70 38.30
CA THR A 607 -12.75 -40.86 39.16
C THR A 607 -11.76 -40.71 40.32
N ASN A 608 -12.22 -40.13 41.43
CA ASN A 608 -11.57 -40.26 42.72
C ASN A 608 -11.68 -41.73 43.15
N GLU A 609 -10.78 -42.59 42.65
CA GLU A 609 -10.33 -43.75 43.42
C GLU A 609 -9.54 -43.23 44.62
N SER A 610 -10.27 -42.80 45.64
CA SER A 610 -9.72 -42.64 46.98
C SER A 610 -9.85 -43.98 47.70
N THR A 611 -8.81 -44.80 47.59
CA THR A 611 -8.48 -45.84 48.56
C THR A 611 -8.16 -45.18 49.90
N GLY A 612 -9.22 -44.71 50.58
CA GLY A 612 -9.19 -44.09 51.89
C GLY A 612 -10.05 -44.88 52.86
N ARG A 613 -9.48 -45.94 53.41
CA ARG A 613 -10.04 -46.82 54.44
C ARG A 613 -10.43 -45.99 55.68
N ARG A 614 -11.68 -45.51 55.77
CA ARG A 614 -12.23 -44.89 57.00
C ARG A 614 -13.20 -45.85 57.69
N LYS A 615 -12.69 -46.46 58.77
CA LYS A 615 -13.43 -47.28 59.74
C LYS A 615 -14.70 -46.55 60.20
N LYS A 616 -15.86 -47.22 60.06
CA LYS A 616 -17.10 -46.86 60.78
C LYS A 616 -16.90 -47.12 62.27
N LEU A 617 -16.78 -46.05 63.06
CA LEU A 617 -17.06 -46.11 64.50
C LEU A 617 -18.52 -45.68 64.70
N ARG A 618 -19.37 -46.68 64.95
CA ARG A 618 -20.75 -46.52 65.41
C ARG A 618 -20.70 -46.31 66.92
N LEU A 619 -21.00 -45.10 67.39
CA LEU A 619 -21.34 -44.84 68.78
C LEU A 619 -22.87 -44.71 68.86
N LYS A 620 -23.50 -45.78 69.35
CA LYS A 620 -24.87 -45.78 69.88
C LYS A 620 -24.83 -45.27 71.33
N LYS A 621 -25.70 -44.33 71.67
CA LYS A 621 -26.28 -44.12 73.01
C LYS A 621 -27.79 -44.01 72.75
N ALA A 622 -28.61 -44.97 73.21
CA ALA A 622 -29.10 -45.17 74.58
C ALA A 622 -30.59 -44.79 74.61
N HIS A 623 -31.47 -45.74 74.28
CA HIS A 623 -32.50 -46.32 75.16
C HIS A 623 -33.28 -47.38 74.38
#